data_AF-A0A520HI67-F1
#
_entry.id   AF-A0A520HI67-F1
#
_cell.length_a   1.000
_cell.length_b   1.000
_cell.length_c   1.000
_cell.angle_alpha   90.00
_cell.angle_beta   90.00
_cell.angle_gamma   90.00
#
_symmetry.space_group_name_H-M   'P 1'
#
loop_
_entity.id
_entity.type
_entity.pdbx_description
1 polymer ?
#
loop_
_entity_poly.entity_id
_entity_poly.type
_entity_poly.pdbx_seq_one_letter_code
_entity_poly.pdbx_strand_id
1 'polypeptide(L)' 'MSDDQRFGLDRRVTLPGPLRLDGGVLLSPVEIAYETYGTLAADGGNAILICHALTGDQHVASNHPVTGKPGWWTRMI' A
#
# COMPACT_ATOMS: atom_id res chain seq x y z
N MET A 1 16.02 10.42 3.37
CA MET A 1 14.84 9.58 3.64
C MET A 1 13.88 10.45 4.43
N SER A 2 12.64 10.61 3.98
CA SER A 2 11.68 11.49 4.67
C SER A 2 11.35 10.91 6.05
N ASP A 3 11.39 11.72 7.10
CA ASP A 3 10.95 11.34 8.46
C ASP A 3 9.43 11.11 8.54
N ASP A 4 8.71 11.40 7.46
CA ASP A 4 7.29 11.15 7.32
C ASP A 4 6.99 9.66 7.21
N GLN A 5 6.43 9.10 8.28
CA GLN A 5 6.08 7.69 8.39
C GLN A 5 4.96 7.25 7.44
N ARG A 6 4.30 8.19 6.73
CA ARG A 6 3.29 7.87 5.71
C ARG A 6 3.90 7.31 4.42
N PHE A 7 5.18 7.53 4.16
CA PHE A 7 5.81 7.15 2.89
C PHE A 7 6.95 6.13 3.10
N GLY A 8 7.03 5.11 2.24
CA GLY A 8 8.08 4.09 2.27
C GLY A 8 7.62 2.73 1.73
N LEU A 9 8.50 1.73 1.85
CA LEU A 9 8.32 0.38 1.29
C LEU A 9 7.79 -0.67 2.31
N ASP A 10 7.44 -0.27 3.53
CA ASP A 10 6.81 -1.18 4.51
C ASP A 10 5.91 -0.35 5.41
N ARG A 11 4.84 0.16 4.82
CA ARG A 11 3.87 0.99 5.52
C ARG A 11 2.59 0.23 5.77
N ARG A 12 1.97 0.59 6.90
CA ARG A 12 0.70 0.06 7.36
C ARG A 12 -0.17 1.22 7.77
N VAL A 13 -1.46 1.12 7.50
CA VAL A 13 -2.46 2.05 8.02
C VAL A 13 -3.55 1.25 8.70
N THR A 14 -3.86 1.61 9.94
CA THR A 14 -5.02 1.09 10.66
C THR A 14 -6.21 2.01 10.40
N LEU A 15 -7.34 1.45 9.98
CA LEU A 15 -8.55 2.24 9.80
C LEU A 15 -9.06 2.73 11.16
N PRO A 16 -9.60 3.96 11.26
CA PRO A 16 -9.96 4.58 12.53
C PRO A 16 -11.16 3.92 13.25
N GLY A 17 -11.80 2.91 12.66
CA GLY A 17 -12.93 2.21 13.24
C GLY A 17 -13.35 0.98 12.42
N PRO A 18 -14.46 0.33 12.78
CA PRO A 18 -14.94 -0.86 12.09
C PRO A 18 -15.26 -0.58 10.61
N LEU A 19 -14.81 -1.46 9.72
CA LEU A 19 -15.15 -1.42 8.30
C LEU A 19 -16.46 -2.18 8.07
N ARG A 20 -17.47 -1.51 7.54
CA ARG A 20 -18.71 -2.16 7.10
C ARG A 20 -18.48 -2.85 5.75
N LEU A 21 -18.60 -4.17 5.74
CA LEU A 21 -18.50 -4.98 4.53
C LEU A 21 -19.85 -5.03 3.80
N ASP A 22 -19.83 -5.28 2.49
CA ASP A 22 -21.04 -5.40 1.66
C ASP A 22 -21.96 -6.53 2.12
N GLY A 23 -21.41 -7.58 2.73
CA GLY A 23 -22.16 -8.66 3.37
C GLY A 23 -22.88 -8.26 4.67
N GLY A 24 -22.82 -6.99 5.09
CA GLY A 24 -23.53 -6.45 6.25
C GLY A 24 -22.82 -6.61 7.59
N VAL A 25 -21.66 -7.29 7.62
CA VAL A 25 -20.84 -7.49 8.83
C VAL A 25 -19.84 -6.35 9.02
N LEU A 26 -19.46 -6.09 10.27
CA LEU A 26 -18.38 -5.17 10.63
C LEU A 26 -17.07 -5.93 10.85
N LEU A 27 -15.99 -5.50 10.20
CA LEU A 27 -14.64 -6.02 10.41
C LEU A 27 -13.83 -5.03 11.23
N SER A 28 -13.22 -5.49 12.33
CA SER A 28 -12.36 -4.66 13.17
C SER A 28 -11.42 -5.53 14.02
N PRO A 29 -10.14 -5.12 14.20
CA PRO A 29 -9.46 -4.00 13.54
C PRO A 29 -9.15 -4.31 12.07
N VAL A 30 -8.98 -3.27 11.24
CA VAL A 30 -8.49 -3.41 9.86
C VAL A 30 -7.17 -2.68 9.71
N GLU A 31 -6.13 -3.44 9.38
CA GLU A 31 -4.83 -2.93 8.99
C GLU A 31 -4.60 -3.24 7.51
N ILE A 32 -4.11 -2.25 6.76
CA ILE A 32 -3.81 -2.36 5.33
C ILE A 32 -2.32 -2.10 5.14
N ALA A 33 -1.61 -3.07 4.56
CA ALA A 33 -0.23 -2.92 4.13
C ALA A 33 -0.18 -2.20 2.77
N TYR A 34 0.77 -1.28 2.61
CA TYR A 34 1.00 -0.55 1.36
C TYR A 34 2.46 -0.12 1.22
N GLU A 35 2.83 0.24 0.00
CA GLU A 35 4.09 0.92 -0.30
C GLU A 35 3.82 2.19 -1.09
N THR A 36 4.74 3.14 -1.01
CA THR A 36 4.69 4.38 -1.78
C THR A 36 6.01 4.59 -2.50
N TYR A 37 5.90 5.07 -3.74
CA TYR A 37 7.05 5.31 -4.62
C TYR A 37 7.05 6.78 -5.04
N GLY A 38 8.24 7.40 -5.05
CA GLY A 38 8.40 8.81 -5.41
C GLY A 38 8.13 9.79 -4.26
N THR A 39 7.65 10.99 -4.60
CA THR A 39 7.43 12.09 -3.65
C THR A 39 6.08 12.74 -3.93
N LEU A 40 5.26 12.86 -2.89
CA LEU A 40 3.96 13.52 -2.98
C LEU A 40 4.16 15.04 -3.13
N ALA A 41 3.41 15.66 -4.04
CA ALA A 41 3.36 17.11 -4.18
C ALA A 41 2.76 17.75 -2.91
N ALA A 42 3.11 19.01 -2.65
CA ALA A 42 2.63 19.72 -1.46
C ALA A 42 1.10 19.85 -1.39
N ASP A 43 0.44 19.91 -2.56
CA ASP A 43 -1.02 19.94 -2.70
C ASP A 43 -1.65 18.54 -2.81
N GLY A 44 -0.85 17.47 -2.85
CA GLY A 44 -1.29 16.09 -3.01
C GLY A 44 -1.83 15.73 -4.40
N GLY A 45 -1.70 16.62 -5.39
CA GLY A 45 -2.34 16.47 -6.71
C GLY A 45 -1.78 15.38 -7.61
N ASN A 46 -0.67 14.73 -7.22
CA ASN A 46 0.04 13.72 -8.02
C ASN A 46 -0.09 12.29 -7.46
N ALA A 47 -1.02 12.03 -6.56
CA ALA A 47 -1.23 10.68 -6.02
C ALA A 47 -1.90 9.76 -7.06
N ILE A 48 -1.31 8.57 -7.26
CA ILE A 48 -1.87 7.49 -8.09
C ILE A 48 -2.01 6.25 -7.21
N LEU A 49 -3.21 5.67 -7.16
CA LEU A 49 -3.48 4.41 -6.47
C LEU A 49 -3.39 3.23 -7.44
N ILE A 50 -2.59 2.23 -7.08
CA ILE A 50 -2.46 0.98 -7.82
C ILE A 50 -3.18 -0.12 -7.04
N CYS A 51 -4.18 -0.74 -7.66
CA CYS A 51 -4.79 -1.96 -7.14
C CYS A 51 -4.16 -3.18 -7.81
N HIS A 52 -3.69 -4.12 -7.00
CA HIS A 52 -3.04 -5.34 -7.49
C HIS A 52 -4.08 -6.36 -7.99
N ALA A 53 -3.61 -7.35 -8.77
CA ALA A 53 -4.41 -8.53 -9.13
C ALA A 53 -4.67 -9.42 -7.90
N LEU A 54 -5.58 -10.40 -8.01
CA LEU A 54 -5.99 -11.26 -6.90
C LEU A 54 -4.82 -11.93 -6.15
N THR A 55 -3.78 -12.35 -6.87
CA THR A 55 -2.61 -13.05 -6.30
C THR A 55 -1.41 -12.12 -6.07
N GLY A 56 -1.59 -10.81 -6.23
CA GLY A 56 -0.55 -9.80 -5.99
C GLY A 56 -0.55 -9.30 -4.55
N ASP A 57 0.42 -8.44 -4.25
CA ASP A 57 0.62 -7.79 -2.95
C ASP A 57 1.08 -6.33 -3.15
N GLN A 58 1.42 -5.64 -2.06
CA GLN A 58 1.88 -4.25 -2.09
C GLN A 58 3.28 -4.05 -2.71
N HIS A 59 4.05 -5.12 -2.95
CA HIS A 59 5.41 -5.06 -3.49
C HIS A 59 5.39 -4.91 -5.01
N VAL A 60 4.97 -3.73 -5.51
CA VAL A 60 4.83 -3.50 -6.96
C VAL A 60 6.20 -3.37 -7.66
N ALA A 61 7.19 -2.74 -7.03
CA ALA A 61 8.54 -2.58 -7.59
C ALA A 61 9.69 -2.86 -6.60
N SER A 62 9.41 -2.95 -5.29
CA SER A 62 10.38 -3.39 -4.29
C SER A 62 10.61 -4.90 -4.34
N ASN A 63 11.72 -5.37 -3.75
CA ASN A 63 11.92 -6.80 -3.55
C ASN A 63 11.05 -7.28 -2.39
N HIS A 64 10.32 -8.38 -2.60
CA HIS A 64 9.48 -8.98 -1.58
C HIS A 64 10.35 -9.48 -0.40
N PRO A 65 10.08 -9.07 0.85
CA PRO A 65 10.96 -9.33 2.00
C PRO A 65 11.06 -10.81 2.39
N VAL A 66 9.98 -11.58 2.20
CA VAL A 66 9.96 -13.03 2.49
C VAL A 66 10.50 -13.88 1.33
N THR A 67 10.05 -13.64 0.10
CA THR A 67 10.38 -14.51 -1.04
C THR A 67 11.64 -14.11 -1.79
N GLY A 68 12.13 -12.88 -1.62
CA GLY A 68 13.26 -12.31 -2.37
C GLY A 68 12.96 -12.04 -3.84
N LYS A 69 11.73 -12.29 -4.31
CA LYS A 69 11.33 -12.02 -5.70
C LYS A 69 11.26 -10.51 -5.94
N PRO A 70 11.57 -10.04 -7.17
CA PRO A 70 11.37 -8.65 -7.54
C PRO A 70 9.87 -8.30 -7.56
N GLY A 71 9.58 -7.01 -7.46
CA GLY A 71 8.21 -6.51 -7.53
C GLY A 71 7.51 -6.88 -8.84
N TRP A 72 6.21 -7.10 -8.75
CA TRP A 72 5.44 -7.73 -9.82
C TRP A 72 5.23 -6.83 -11.05
N TRP A 73 5.51 -5.52 -10.98
CA TRP A 73 5.36 -4.57 -12.09
C TRP A 73 6.56 -3.62 -12.33
N THR A 74 7.76 -4.03 -11.93
CA THR A 74 9.02 -3.26 -12.03
C THR A 74 9.35 -2.64 -13.40
N ARG A 75 8.77 -3.15 -14.50
CA ARG A 75 9.03 -2.58 -15.84
C ARG A 75 8.25 -1.29 -16.12
N MET A 76 7.19 -1.02 -15.35
CA MET A 76 6.31 0.13 -15.58
C MET A 76 6.47 1.22 -14.52
N ILE A 77 6.86 0.83 -13.30
CA ILE A 77 7.01 1.71 -12.13
C ILE A 77 8.47 2.13 -11.96
#